data_AF-E1EWY1-F1
#
_entry.id   AF-E1EWY1-F1
#
_cell.length_a   1.000
_cell.length_b   1.000
_cell.length_c   1.000
_cell.angle_alpha   90.00
_cell.angle_beta   90.00
_cell.angle_gamma   90.00
#
_symmetry.space_group_name_H-M   'P 1'
#
loop_
_entity.id
_entity.type
_entity.pdbx_description
1 polymer ?
#
loop_
_entity_poly.entity_id
_entity_poly.type
_entity_poly.pdbx_seq_one_letter_code
_entity_poly.pdbx_strand_id
1 'polypeptide(L)'
;MAETVDQSVAQRLASAEKKVDDLTEIVKHSSSEKDKALMHEVLTFLREHHVRLIEANAMIVAAEERASKLEDRNKELEKTLEKRDYQIEHLSRNMASVLDKKVYRC
;
A
#
# COMPACT_ATOMS: atom_id res chain seq x y z
N MET A 1 -0.01 -1.25 16.75
CA MET A 1 -0.93 -0.26 16.16
C MET A 1 -1.44 -0.70 14.78
N ALA A 2 -0.60 -1.16 13.85
CA ALA A 2 -1.06 -1.73 12.58
C ALA A 2 -1.92 -2.99 12.75
N GLU A 3 -1.46 -4.00 13.50
CA GLU A 3 -2.24 -5.24 13.77
C GLU A 3 -3.58 -4.99 14.45
N THR A 4 -3.65 -4.00 15.35
CA THR A 4 -4.88 -3.63 16.06
C THR A 4 -5.88 -2.92 15.14
N VAL A 5 -5.39 -2.20 14.13
CA VAL A 5 -6.23 -1.55 13.11
C VAL A 5 -6.79 -2.61 12.16
N ASP A 6 -5.96 -3.54 11.70
CA ASP A 6 -6.40 -4.65 10.82
C ASP A 6 -7.46 -5.53 11.49
N GLN A 7 -7.28 -5.88 12.76
CA GLN A 7 -8.31 -6.61 13.51
C GLN A 7 -9.62 -5.82 13.62
N SER A 8 -9.55 -4.51 13.84
CA SER A 8 -10.76 -3.66 13.92
C SER A 8 -11.49 -3.56 12.59
N VAL A 9 -10.75 -3.53 11.47
CA VAL A 9 -11.30 -3.48 10.11
C VAL A 9 -11.95 -4.81 9.76
N ALA A 10 -11.26 -5.93 10.02
CA ALA A 10 -11.80 -7.27 9.83
C ALA A 10 -13.10 -7.50 10.62
N GLN A 11 -13.14 -7.03 11.88
CA GLN A 11 -14.32 -7.15 12.73
C GLN A 11 -15.51 -6.31 12.22
N ARG A 12 -15.24 -5.11 11.68
CA ARG A 12 -16.27 -4.26 11.06
C ARG A 12 -16.80 -4.86 9.76
N LEU A 13 -15.93 -5.47 8.94
CA LEU A 13 -16.30 -6.19 7.72
C LEU A 13 -17.22 -7.37 8.04
N ALA A 14 -16.82 -8.23 8.97
CA ALA A 14 -17.64 -9.36 9.41
C ALA A 14 -19.00 -8.91 10.00
N SER A 15 -19.00 -7.78 10.74
CA SER A 15 -20.26 -7.20 11.24
C SER A 15 -21.15 -6.64 10.12
N ALA A 16 -20.57 -6.06 9.07
CA ALA A 16 -21.31 -5.55 7.92
C ALA A 16 -21.89 -6.69 7.07
N GLU A 17 -21.12 -7.76 6.83
CA GLU A 17 -21.59 -8.98 6.16
C GLU A 17 -22.78 -9.59 6.90
N LYS A 18 -22.65 -9.76 8.22
CA LYS A 18 -23.76 -10.25 9.05
C LYS A 18 -25.01 -9.36 8.94
N LYS A 19 -24.84 -8.03 8.93
CA LYS A 19 -25.99 -7.11 8.77
C LYS A 19 -26.65 -7.23 7.40
N VAL A 20 -25.88 -7.51 6.34
CA VAL A 20 -26.42 -7.77 4.99
C VAL A 20 -27.21 -9.08 4.98
N ASP A 21 -26.74 -10.11 5.68
CA ASP A 21 -27.45 -11.37 5.84
C ASP A 21 -28.74 -11.20 6.65
N ASP A 22 -28.67 -10.49 7.79
CA ASP A 22 -29.83 -10.17 8.63
C ASP A 22 -30.88 -9.38 7.84
N LEU A 23 -30.46 -8.38 7.05
CA LEU A 23 -31.35 -7.64 6.15
C LEU A 23 -31.98 -8.57 5.09
N THR A 24 -31.21 -9.49 4.51
CA THR A 24 -31.71 -10.46 3.54
C THR A 24 -32.80 -11.34 4.15
N GLU A 25 -32.66 -11.73 5.41
CA GLU A 25 -33.68 -12.53 6.11
C GLU A 25 -34.94 -11.71 6.41
N ILE A 26 -34.80 -10.44 6.83
CA ILE A 26 -35.94 -9.52 7.05
C ILE A 26 -36.77 -9.35 5.78
N VAL A 27 -36.12 -9.26 4.61
CA VAL A 27 -36.81 -9.13 3.31
C VAL A 27 -37.71 -10.32 3.01
N LYS A 28 -37.26 -11.54 3.31
CA LYS A 28 -38.04 -12.76 3.05
C LYS A 28 -39.38 -12.77 3.78
N HIS A 29 -39.44 -12.13 4.95
CA HIS A 29 -40.61 -12.11 5.83
C HIS A 29 -41.41 -10.81 5.76
N SER A 30 -41.01 -9.84 4.92
CA SER A 30 -41.73 -8.57 4.84
C SER A 30 -43.09 -8.76 4.13
N SER A 31 -44.12 -8.13 4.67
CA SER A 31 -45.52 -8.35 4.24
C SER A 31 -45.98 -7.39 3.13
N SER A 32 -45.19 -6.35 2.85
CA SER A 32 -45.48 -5.28 1.89
C SER A 32 -44.56 -5.40 0.69
N GLU A 33 -45.13 -5.53 -0.51
CA GLU A 33 -44.34 -5.63 -1.75
C GLU A 33 -43.49 -4.39 -2.03
N LYS A 34 -43.95 -3.22 -1.57
CA LYS A 34 -43.17 -1.98 -1.65
C LYS A 34 -41.91 -2.04 -0.77
N ASP A 35 -42.02 -2.64 0.41
CA ASP A 35 -40.89 -2.78 1.33
C ASP A 35 -39.92 -3.85 0.85
N LYS A 36 -40.41 -4.94 0.22
CA LYS A 36 -39.53 -5.91 -0.46
C LYS A 36 -38.73 -5.27 -1.59
N ALA A 37 -39.39 -4.50 -2.46
CA ALA A 37 -38.73 -3.83 -3.58
C ALA A 37 -37.63 -2.88 -3.10
N LEU A 38 -37.94 -2.01 -2.13
CA LEU A 38 -36.97 -1.07 -1.56
C LEU A 38 -35.77 -1.81 -0.95
N MET A 39 -36.02 -2.88 -0.20
CA MET A 39 -34.92 -3.62 0.42
C MET A 39 -34.09 -4.41 -0.59
N HIS A 40 -34.67 -4.90 -1.69
CA HIS A 40 -33.90 -5.49 -2.79
C HIS A 40 -32.97 -4.47 -3.47
N GLU A 41 -33.42 -3.23 -3.64
CA GLU A 41 -32.58 -2.13 -4.14
C GLU A 41 -31.42 -1.84 -3.16
N VAL A 42 -31.71 -1.74 -1.86
CA VAL A 42 -30.69 -1.53 -0.82
C VAL A 42 -29.68 -2.68 -0.80
N LEU A 43 -30.12 -3.93 -0.85
CA LEU A 43 -29.23 -5.09 -0.87
C LEU A 43 -28.34 -5.12 -2.12
N THR A 44 -28.90 -4.79 -3.28
CA THR A 44 -28.14 -4.69 -4.53
C THR A 44 -27.06 -3.61 -4.42
N PHE A 45 -27.44 -2.42 -3.96
CA PHE A 45 -26.52 -1.31 -3.73
C PHE A 45 -25.37 -1.69 -2.78
N LEU A 46 -25.70 -2.32 -1.65
CA LEU A 46 -24.71 -2.75 -0.66
C LEU A 46 -23.75 -3.80 -1.22
N ARG A 47 -24.24 -4.76 -2.02
CA ARG A 47 -23.40 -5.78 -2.66
C ARG A 47 -22.44 -5.17 -3.67
N GLU A 48 -22.92 -4.28 -4.54
CA GLU A 48 -22.07 -3.59 -5.51
C GLU A 48 -20.99 -2.75 -4.83
N HIS A 49 -21.35 -2.00 -3.78
CA HIS A 49 -20.40 -1.22 -3.01
C HIS A 49 -19.37 -2.07 -2.28
N HIS A 50 -19.78 -3.22 -1.74
CA HIS A 50 -18.87 -4.16 -1.08
C HIS A 50 -17.82 -4.70 -2.06
N VAL A 51 -18.22 -5.11 -3.27
CA VAL A 51 -17.29 -5.56 -4.31
C VAL A 51 -16.29 -4.46 -4.67
N ARG A 52 -16.75 -3.22 -4.90
CA ARG A 52 -15.87 -2.08 -5.19
C ARG A 52 -14.88 -1.79 -4.07
N LEU A 53 -15.29 -1.94 -2.81
CA LEU A 53 -14.41 -1.76 -1.66
C LEU A 53 -13.32 -2.85 -1.61
N ILE A 54 -13.67 -4.11 -1.91
CA ILE A 54 -12.68 -5.20 -1.99
C ILE A 54 -11.66 -4.91 -3.10
N GLU A 55 -12.12 -4.51 -4.28
CA GLU A 55 -11.25 -4.19 -5.42
C GLU A 55 -10.32 -3.00 -5.10
N ALA A 56 -10.87 -1.92 -4.54
CA ALA A 56 -10.09 -0.77 -4.12
C ALA A 56 -9.04 -1.13 -3.07
N ASN A 57 -9.39 -1.98 -2.10
CA ASN A 57 -8.46 -2.44 -1.09
C ASN A 57 -7.31 -3.27 -1.71
N ALA A 58 -7.62 -4.17 -2.64
CA ALA A 58 -6.61 -4.94 -3.36
C ALA A 58 -5.64 -4.03 -4.15
N MET A 59 -6.14 -2.95 -4.76
CA MET A 59 -5.30 -1.96 -5.44
C MET A 59 -4.39 -1.20 -4.47
N ILE A 60 -4.88 -0.84 -3.29
CA ILE A 60 -4.07 -0.17 -2.25
C ILE A 60 -2.94 -1.08 -1.79
N VAL A 61 -3.23 -2.33 -1.44
CA VAL A 61 -2.21 -3.31 -1.02
C VAL A 61 -1.14 -3.48 -2.10
N ALA A 62 -1.56 -3.63 -3.36
CA ALA A 62 -0.61 -3.73 -4.46
C ALA A 62 0.24 -2.45 -4.66
N ALA A 63 -0.32 -1.28 -4.38
CA ALA A 63 0.41 -0.01 -4.43
C ALA A 63 1.41 0.11 -3.27
N GLU A 64 1.04 -0.32 -2.07
CA GLU A 64 1.93 -0.35 -0.89
C GLU A 64 3.11 -1.31 -1.10
N GLU A 65 2.87 -2.50 -1.67
CA GLU A 65 3.95 -3.42 -2.03
C GLU A 65 4.93 -2.82 -3.04
N ARG A 66 4.42 -2.09 -4.05
CA ARG A 66 5.26 -1.39 -5.03
C ARG A 66 6.05 -0.26 -4.40
N ALA A 67 5.42 0.51 -3.51
CA ALA A 67 6.08 1.59 -2.78
C ALA A 67 7.23 1.05 -1.92
N SER A 68 6.98 -0.03 -1.17
CA SER A 68 8.01 -0.71 -0.36
C SER A 68 9.21 -1.16 -1.20
N LYS A 69 8.97 -1.79 -2.36
CA LYS A 69 10.05 -2.19 -3.28
C LYS A 69 10.84 -0.99 -3.82
N LEU A 70 10.18 0.13 -4.08
CA LEU A 70 10.84 1.36 -4.53
C LEU A 70 11.67 2.00 -3.42
N GLU A 71 11.18 2.00 -2.19
CA GLU A 71 11.94 2.46 -1.02
C GLU A 71 13.22 1.65 -0.80
N ASP A 72 13.14 0.32 -0.89
CA ASP A 72 14.30 -0.55 -0.77
C ASP A 72 15.33 -0.29 -1.88
N ARG A 73 14.86 -0.12 -3.12
CA ARG A 73 15.73 0.23 -4.24
C ARG A 73 16.37 1.60 -4.08
N ASN A 74 15.66 2.59 -3.54
CA ASN A 74 16.22 3.90 -3.24
C ASN A 74 17.34 3.80 -2.19
N LYS A 75 17.13 3.05 -1.11
CA LYS A 75 18.18 2.82 -0.09
C LYS A 75 19.42 2.13 -0.69
N GLU A 76 19.24 1.20 -1.62
CA GLU A 76 20.37 0.55 -2.30
C GLU A 76 21.12 1.51 -3.24
N LEU A 77 20.39 2.37 -3.95
CA LEU A 77 20.97 3.40 -4.80
C LEU A 77 21.74 4.44 -3.98
N GLU A 78 21.19 4.89 -2.85
CA GLU A 78 21.87 5.82 -1.92
C GLU A 78 23.20 5.24 -1.44
N LYS A 79 23.21 3.99 -0.96
CA LYS A 79 24.45 3.29 -0.56
C LYS A 79 25.45 3.18 -1.71
N THR A 80 24.95 2.96 -2.93
CA THR A 80 25.81 2.89 -4.12
C THR A 80 26.43 4.25 -4.42
N LEU A 81 25.66 5.33 -4.34
CA LEU A 81 26.15 6.69 -4.55
C LEU A 81 27.20 7.05 -3.50
N GLU A 82 26.95 6.82 -2.22
CA GLU A 82 27.92 7.05 -1.14
C GLU A 82 29.24 6.31 -1.38
N LYS A 83 29.17 5.04 -1.80
CA LYS A 83 30.36 4.26 -2.15
C LYS A 83 31.12 4.86 -3.33
N ARG A 84 30.42 5.37 -4.34
CA ARG A 84 31.03 5.99 -5.52
C ARG A 84 31.66 7.33 -5.18
N ASP A 85 30.99 8.15 -4.37
CA ASP A 85 31.52 9.42 -3.89
C ASP A 85 32.83 9.21 -3.11
N TYR A 86 32.85 8.23 -2.20
CA TYR A 86 34.07 7.86 -1.49
C TYR A 86 35.21 7.43 -2.45
N GLN A 87 34.90 6.63 -3.47
CA GLN A 87 35.87 6.23 -4.47
C GLN A 87 36.42 7.42 -5.27
N ILE A 88 35.56 8.36 -5.66
CA ILE A 88 35.95 9.58 -6.37
C ILE A 88 36.87 10.44 -5.51
N GLU A 89 36.52 10.68 -4.25
CA GLU A 89 37.36 11.43 -3.32
C GLU A 89 38.73 10.79 -3.13
N HIS A 90 38.78 9.46 -2.98
CA HIS A 90 40.04 8.77 -2.76
C HIS A 90 40.93 8.78 -4.01
N LEU A 91 40.36 8.59 -5.19
CA LEU A 91 41.09 8.70 -6.46
C LEU A 91 41.60 10.12 -6.69
N SER A 92 40.79 11.14 -6.38
CA SER A 92 41.17 12.55 -6.52
C SER A 92 42.35 12.91 -5.60
N ARG A 93 42.33 12.44 -4.34
CA ARG A 93 43.46 12.60 -3.40
C ARG A 93 44.73 11.92 -3.90
N ASN A 94 44.61 10.71 -4.44
CA ASN A 94 45.75 9.99 -4.99
C ASN A 94 46.34 10.72 -6.22
N MET A 95 45.48 11.26 -7.09
CA MET A 95 45.92 12.02 -8.25
C MET A 95 46.65 13.30 -7.85
N ALA A 96 46.12 14.07 -6.88
CA ALA A 96 46.78 15.25 -6.34
C ALA A 96 48.17 14.93 -5.79
N SER A 97 48.31 13.85 -5.02
CA SER A 97 49.61 13.41 -4.49
C SER A 97 50.62 13.02 -5.58
N VAL A 98 50.16 12.40 -6.66
CA VAL A 98 51.01 12.03 -7.80
C VAL A 98 51.47 13.25 -8.59
N LEU A 99 50.58 14.23 -8.79
CA LEU A 99 50.91 15.49 -9.46
C LEU A 99 51.92 16.30 -8.65
N ASP A 100 51.72 16.45 -7.34
CA ASP A 100 52.68 17.14 -6.46
C ASP A 100 54.07 16.50 -6.52
N LYS A 101 54.16 15.17 -6.43
CA LYS A 101 55.44 14.45 -6.55
C LYS A 101 56.15 14.62 -7.89
N LYS A 102 55.40 14.87 -8.99
CA LYS A 102 55.98 15.16 -10.30
C LYS A 102 56.47 16.60 -10.39
N VAL A 103 55.73 17.56 -9.83
CA VAL A 103 56.13 18.99 -9.80
C VAL A 103 57.44 19.19 -9.04
N TYR A 104 57.66 18.49 -7.93
CA TYR A 104 58.92 18.56 -7.16
C TYR A 104 60.09 17.75 -7.76
N ARG A 105 59.89 17.05 -8.89
CA ARG A 105 60.94 16.27 -9.59
C ARG A 105 61.40 16.90 -10.91
N CYS A 106 60.87 18.07 -11.27
CA CYS A 106 61.35 18.91 -12.37
C CYS A 106 62.20 20.06 -11.82
#